data_AF-A0A820YM46-F1
#
_entry.id   AF-A0A820YM46-F1
#
_cell.length_a   1.000
_cell.length_b   1.000
_cell.length_c   1.000
_cell.angle_alpha   90.00
_cell.angle_beta   90.00
_cell.angle_gamma   90.00
#
_symmetry.space_group_name_H-M   'P 1'
#
loop_
_entity.id
_entity.type
_entity.pdbx_description
1 polymer ?
#
loop_
_entity_poly.entity_id
_entity_poly.type
_entity_poly.pdbx_seq_one_letter_code
_entity_poly.pdbx_strand_id
1 'polypeptide(L)'
;MYWQLLDNEKHVQCSESPTTVIKENNTRDSSTTSLTRTMIPLENIKDVQCNIDQLRSGNLNTQERIPKIPRHSNAHMSVTIILHNDTTYTLLGENDYDMSCWSDGFNILLHKEMDSFYAREEMELLLNLLCQLQILELDSPSITLPQHQLPVPIRLPPIRPLSST
;
A
#
# COMPACT_ATOMS: atom_id res chain seq x y z
N MET A 1 12.42 -13.32 -11.07
CA MET A 1 12.66 -13.18 -9.62
C MET A 1 11.30 -13.07 -8.96
N TYR A 2 11.02 -13.87 -7.95
CA TYR A 2 9.74 -13.89 -7.25
C TYR A 2 9.93 -13.55 -5.77
N TRP A 3 8.99 -12.77 -5.24
CA TRP A 3 9.01 -12.24 -3.89
C TRP A 3 7.84 -12.81 -3.11
N GLN A 4 8.09 -13.22 -1.87
CA GLN A 4 7.05 -13.80 -1.01
C GLN A 4 7.24 -13.33 0.43
N LEU A 5 6.13 -12.99 1.09
CA LEU A 5 6.10 -12.72 2.52
C LEU A 5 5.95 -14.04 3.28
N LEU A 6 6.79 -14.27 4.29
CA LEU A 6 6.87 -15.49 5.08
C LEU A 6 6.76 -15.23 6.58
N ASP A 7 6.46 -16.30 7.33
CA ASP A 7 6.45 -16.37 8.80
C ASP A 7 5.58 -15.28 9.48
N ASN A 8 4.30 -15.18 9.10
CA ASN A 8 3.38 -14.17 9.60
C ASN A 8 3.91 -12.74 9.41
N GLU A 9 4.34 -12.40 8.19
CA GLU A 9 4.71 -11.03 7.82
C GLU A 9 6.04 -10.54 8.44
N LYS A 10 6.87 -11.46 8.95
CA LYS A 10 8.15 -11.11 9.58
C LYS A 10 9.35 -11.14 8.63
N HIS A 11 9.24 -11.90 7.54
CA HIS A 11 10.33 -12.07 6.59
C HIS A 11 9.87 -11.90 5.16
N VAL A 12 10.68 -11.22 4.37
CA VAL A 12 10.52 -11.10 2.92
C VAL A 12 11.54 -12.01 2.26
N GLN A 13 11.05 -12.95 1.47
CA GLN A 13 11.88 -13.84 0.68
C GLN A 13 11.97 -13.34 -0.75
N CYS A 14 13.19 -13.13 -1.22
CA CYS A 14 13.49 -13.00 -2.64
C CYS A 14 14.03 -14.33 -3.17
N SER A 15 13.48 -14.80 -4.29
CA SER A 15 13.99 -15.98 -4.99
C SER A 15 14.21 -15.69 -6.45
N GLU A 16 15.33 -16.15 -6.99
CA GLU A 16 15.56 -16.12 -8.42
C GLU A 16 14.93 -17.36 -9.07
N SER A 17 14.09 -17.15 -10.08
CA SER A 17 13.60 -18.26 -10.91
C SER A 17 14.82 -18.92 -11.57
N PRO A 18 14.94 -20.25 -11.55
CA PRO A 18 16.01 -20.90 -12.26
C PRO A 18 15.77 -20.62 -13.74
N THR A 19 16.69 -19.91 -14.39
CA THR A 19 16.66 -19.76 -15.84
C THR A 19 16.79 -21.17 -16.40
N THR A 20 15.74 -21.69 -17.03
CA THR A 20 15.79 -22.97 -17.73
C THR A 20 16.73 -22.82 -18.91
N VAL A 21 18.02 -23.09 -18.70
CA VAL A 21 18.96 -23.31 -19.79
C VAL A 21 18.61 -24.67 -20.39
N ILE A 22 17.81 -24.67 -21.45
CA ILE A 22 17.64 -25.85 -22.29
C ILE A 22 18.98 -26.07 -23.00
N LYS A 23 19.84 -26.91 -22.42
CA LYS A 23 20.94 -27.52 -23.19
C LYS A 23 20.29 -28.48 -24.19
N GLU A 24 20.07 -28.02 -25.41
CA GLU A 24 20.13 -28.94 -26.55
C GLU A 24 21.53 -29.56 -26.51
N ASN A 25 21.63 -30.78 -25.98
CA ASN A 25 22.53 -31.83 -26.46
C ASN A 25 22.39 -33.08 -25.58
N ASN A 26 22.15 -34.21 -26.25
CA ASN A 26 22.02 -35.56 -25.71
C ASN A 26 23.22 -35.98 -24.86
N THR A 27 23.20 -35.67 -23.56
CA THR A 27 23.93 -36.42 -22.53
C THR A 27 23.31 -36.12 -21.17
N ARG A 28 22.96 -37.19 -20.45
CA ARG A 28 22.43 -37.15 -19.08
C ARG A 28 23.47 -36.54 -18.14
N ASP A 29 23.39 -35.23 -17.92
CA ASP A 29 24.00 -34.57 -16.77
C ASP A 29 22.91 -33.80 -16.02
N SER A 30 22.56 -34.30 -14.84
CA SER A 30 21.62 -33.67 -13.90
C SER A 30 22.17 -32.32 -13.46
N SER A 31 21.75 -31.27 -14.17
CA SER A 31 22.10 -29.89 -13.84
C SER A 31 21.18 -29.44 -12.70
N THR A 32 21.70 -29.40 -11.47
CA THR A 32 21.02 -28.79 -10.33
C THR A 32 21.12 -27.27 -10.47
N THR A 33 20.01 -26.63 -10.83
CA THR A 33 19.88 -25.17 -10.79
C THR A 33 19.76 -24.75 -9.33
N SER A 34 20.80 -24.12 -8.77
CA SER A 34 20.76 -23.57 -7.42
C SER A 34 19.84 -22.36 -7.38
N LEU A 35 18.72 -22.48 -6.68
CA LEU A 35 17.80 -21.39 -6.45
C LEU A 35 18.41 -20.44 -5.41
N THR A 36 18.83 -19.23 -5.81
CA THR A 36 19.29 -18.22 -4.84
C THR A 36 18.08 -17.74 -4.05
N ARG A 37 18.05 -18.02 -2.74
CA ARG A 37 16.99 -17.60 -1.81
C ARG A 37 17.58 -16.63 -0.79
N THR A 38 17.15 -15.38 -0.84
CA THR A 38 17.56 -14.35 0.12
C THR A 38 16.38 -14.08 1.06
N MET A 39 16.61 -14.25 2.35
CA MET A 39 15.64 -13.94 3.41
C MET A 39 15.99 -12.60 4.04
N ILE A 40 15.04 -11.66 4.03
CA ILE A 40 15.21 -10.32 4.57
C ILE A 40 14.23 -10.16 5.74
N PRO A 41 14.71 -10.06 6.99
CA PRO A 41 13.87 -9.71 8.13
C PRO A 41 13.24 -8.33 7.93
N LEU A 42 11.95 -8.19 8.24
CA LEU A 42 11.23 -6.93 8.09
C LEU A 42 11.84 -5.80 8.94
N GLU A 43 12.34 -6.14 10.14
CA GLU A 43 13.04 -5.24 11.06
C GLU A 43 14.33 -4.64 10.46
N ASN A 44 14.89 -5.26 9.43
CA ASN A 44 16.07 -4.74 8.75
C ASN A 44 15.72 -3.78 7.62
N ILE A 45 14.44 -3.69 7.24
CA ILE A 45 13.96 -2.77 6.22
C ILE A 45 13.78 -1.39 6.87
N LYS A 46 14.57 -0.43 6.38
CA LYS A 46 14.56 0.95 6.84
C LYS A 46 13.51 1.77 6.09
N ASP A 47 13.45 1.58 4.77
CA ASP A 47 12.55 2.36 3.91
C ASP A 47 12.28 1.63 2.60
N VAL A 48 11.24 2.07 1.89
CA VAL A 48 10.91 1.60 0.55
C VAL A 48 10.63 2.79 -0.35
N GLN A 49 11.28 2.81 -1.51
CA GLN A 49 11.13 3.86 -2.50
C GLN A 49 10.49 3.31 -3.76
N CYS A 50 9.31 3.82 -4.09
CA CYS A 50 8.65 3.54 -5.35
C CYS A 50 9.11 4.52 -6.43
N ASN A 51 9.52 3.99 -7.58
CA ASN A 51 9.84 4.75 -8.77
C ASN A 51 8.99 4.20 -9.92
N ILE A 52 7.74 4.65 -9.95
CA ILE A 52 6.87 4.57 -11.11
C ILE A 52 6.99 5.93 -11.77
N ASP A 53 7.50 6.00 -13.01
CA ASP A 53 7.51 7.25 -13.76
C ASP A 53 6.10 7.85 -13.69
N GLN A 54 5.99 9.03 -13.05
CA GLN A 54 4.75 9.71 -12.73
C GLN A 54 4.06 10.26 -13.99
N LEU A 55 3.80 9.43 -14.99
CA LEU A 55 3.10 9.78 -16.22
C LEU A 55 1.61 10.08 -16.00
N ARG A 56 1.11 10.04 -14.76
CA ARG A 56 -0.31 10.29 -14.44
C ARG A 56 -0.58 11.31 -13.33
N SER A 57 0.42 12.02 -12.79
CA SER A 57 0.16 13.13 -11.85
C SER A 57 0.55 14.47 -12.47
N GLY A 58 -0.45 15.18 -12.97
CA GLY A 58 -0.35 16.58 -13.36
C GLY A 58 -0.27 17.52 -12.16
N ASN A 59 0.65 17.30 -11.22
CA ASN A 59 0.97 18.28 -10.18
C ASN A 59 2.45 18.24 -9.78
N LEU A 60 3.22 19.18 -10.34
CA LEU A 60 4.50 19.57 -9.78
C LEU A 60 4.25 20.21 -8.41
N ASN A 61 4.90 19.69 -7.36
CA ASN A 61 5.71 20.46 -6.40
C ASN A 61 6.00 19.65 -5.13
N THR A 62 6.89 18.66 -5.20
CA THR A 62 7.75 18.31 -4.06
C THR A 62 9.04 17.68 -4.57
N GLN A 63 9.97 18.53 -5.01
CA GLN A 63 11.31 18.10 -5.37
C GLN A 63 12.17 18.08 -4.09
N GLU A 64 11.97 17.08 -3.23
CA GLU A 64 12.97 16.74 -2.22
C GLU A 64 14.06 15.86 -2.83
N ARG A 65 15.31 16.21 -2.51
CA ARG A 65 16.54 15.68 -3.10
C ARG A 65 16.66 14.16 -2.91
N ILE A 66 16.44 13.39 -3.96
CA ILE A 66 16.78 11.97 -4.04
C ILE A 66 18.23 11.82 -4.56
N PRO A 67 19.07 10.93 -3.98
CA PRO A 67 20.39 10.59 -4.55
C PRO A 67 20.25 10.01 -5.95
N LYS A 68 21.12 10.42 -6.88
CA LYS A 68 21.09 9.99 -8.28
C LYS A 68 21.39 8.48 -8.40
N ILE A 69 20.35 7.67 -8.56
CA ILE A 69 20.46 6.25 -8.92
C ILE A 69 20.90 6.17 -10.40
N PRO A 70 21.83 5.26 -10.77
CA PRO A 70 22.27 5.08 -12.16
C PRO A 70 21.11 4.70 -13.07
N ARG A 71 20.93 5.46 -14.16
CA ARG A 71 19.89 5.23 -15.18
C ARG A 71 20.24 3.98 -16.00
N HIS A 72 19.74 2.82 -15.59
CA HIS A 72 19.65 1.66 -16.46
C HIS A 72 18.37 1.77 -17.30
N SER A 73 18.50 1.66 -18.61
CA SER A 73 17.59 2.16 -19.66
C SER A 73 16.20 1.52 -19.74
N ASN A 74 15.79 0.67 -18.79
CA ASN A 74 14.49 -0.03 -18.81
C ASN A 74 13.73 0.05 -17.46
N ALA A 75 14.21 0.83 -16.48
CA ALA A 75 13.65 0.88 -15.12
C ALA A 75 12.51 1.90 -14.96
N HIS A 76 11.50 1.85 -15.84
CA HIS A 76 10.36 2.78 -15.80
C HIS A 76 9.45 2.54 -14.58
N MET A 77 9.50 1.34 -13.98
CA MET A 77 8.67 0.94 -12.84
C MET A 77 9.46 0.01 -11.91
N SER A 78 9.77 0.50 -10.72
CA SER A 78 10.53 -0.27 -9.73
C SER A 78 10.19 0.12 -8.30
N VAL A 79 10.37 -0.82 -7.39
CA VAL A 79 10.29 -0.60 -5.94
C VAL A 79 11.64 -0.95 -5.34
N THR A 80 12.29 0.00 -4.67
CA THR A 80 13.59 -0.21 -4.04
C THR A 80 13.43 -0.31 -2.53
N ILE A 81 13.76 -1.47 -1.99
CA ILE A 81 13.80 -1.74 -0.54
C ILE A 81 15.18 -1.33 -0.03
N ILE A 82 15.21 -0.43 0.95
CA ILE A 82 16.42 0.10 1.58
C ILE A 82 16.54 -0.53 2.96
N LEU A 83 17.66 -1.21 3.21
CA LEU A 83 17.93 -1.82 4.51
C LEU A 83 18.72 -0.86 5.43
N HIS A 84 18.74 -1.15 6.73
CA HIS A 84 19.49 -0.38 7.73
C HIS A 84 21.01 -0.35 7.50
N ASN A 85 21.56 -1.34 6.79
CA ASN A 85 22.97 -1.43 6.43
C ASN A 85 23.30 -0.76 5.07
N ASP A 86 22.40 0.10 4.58
CA ASP A 86 22.47 0.76 3.27
C ASP A 86 22.51 -0.20 2.06
N THR A 87 22.25 -1.49 2.26
CA THR A 87 22.02 -2.44 1.16
C THR A 87 20.64 -2.19 0.57
N THR A 88 20.55 -2.12 -0.75
CA THR A 88 19.28 -1.90 -1.45
C THR A 88 18.94 -3.07 -2.35
N TYR A 89 17.66 -3.49 -2.33
CA TYR A 89 17.12 -4.46 -3.27
C TYR A 89 16.09 -3.77 -4.16
N THR A 90 16.28 -3.81 -5.47
CA THR A 90 15.34 -3.21 -6.42
C THR A 90 14.51 -4.30 -7.07
N LEU A 91 13.20 -4.21 -6.86
CA LEU A 91 12.18 -4.98 -7.55
C LEU A 91 11.83 -4.24 -8.84
N LEU A 92 11.82 -4.98 -9.95
CA LEU A 92 11.38 -4.45 -11.24
C LEU A 92 9.98 -5.00 -11.51
N GLY A 93 9.06 -4.09 -11.83
CA GLY A 93 7.68 -4.43 -12.15
C GLY A 93 7.44 -4.48 -13.65
N GLU A 94 6.47 -5.31 -14.04
CA GLU A 94 5.95 -5.35 -15.41
C GLU A 94 4.81 -4.34 -15.63
N ASN A 95 4.15 -3.92 -14.55
CA ASN A 95 3.08 -2.93 -14.56
C ASN A 95 3.10 -2.04 -13.31
N ASP A 96 2.40 -0.91 -13.38
CA ASP A 96 2.30 0.11 -12.34
C ASP A 96 1.41 -0.33 -11.17
N TYR A 97 0.37 -1.10 -11.43
CA TYR A 97 -0.51 -1.67 -10.41
C TYR A 97 0.25 -2.54 -9.40
N ASP A 98 1.00 -3.54 -9.87
CA ASP A 98 1.76 -4.46 -9.04
C ASP A 98 2.82 -3.69 -8.22
N MET A 99 3.51 -2.74 -8.83
CA MET A 99 4.49 -1.91 -8.10
C MET A 99 3.84 -1.02 -7.05
N SER A 100 2.63 -0.53 -7.32
CA SER A 100 1.83 0.21 -6.35
C SER A 100 1.42 -0.68 -5.18
N CYS A 101 0.93 -1.90 -5.45
CA CYS A 101 0.58 -2.87 -4.41
C CYS A 101 1.78 -3.28 -3.55
N TRP A 102 2.95 -3.51 -4.18
CA TRP A 102 4.18 -3.81 -3.45
C TRP A 102 4.61 -2.62 -2.57
N SER A 103 4.60 -1.40 -3.12
CA SER A 103 4.91 -0.18 -2.38
C SER A 103 4.01 0.01 -1.16
N ASP A 104 2.69 -0.03 -1.37
CA ASP A 104 1.70 0.14 -0.31
C ASP A 104 1.76 -0.98 0.72
N GLY A 105 1.97 -2.22 0.29
CA GLY A 105 2.15 -3.36 1.18
C GLY A 105 3.35 -3.17 2.10
N PHE A 106 4.48 -2.71 1.56
CA PHE A 106 5.64 -2.35 2.37
C PHE A 106 5.37 -1.17 3.30
N ASN A 107 4.66 -0.14 2.83
CA ASN A 107 4.28 0.99 3.67
C ASN A 107 3.45 0.53 4.88
N ILE A 108 2.45 -0.32 4.68
CA ILE A 108 1.66 -0.90 5.78
C ILE A 108 2.55 -1.66 6.77
N LEU A 109 3.44 -2.52 6.27
CA LEU A 109 4.36 -3.30 7.10
C LEU A 109 5.34 -2.41 7.90
N LEU A 110 5.66 -1.23 7.37
CA LEU A 110 6.48 -0.21 8.04
C LEU A 110 5.66 0.80 8.85
N HIS A 111 4.36 0.56 9.04
CA HIS A 111 3.43 1.46 9.73
C HIS A 111 3.34 2.87 9.11
N LYS A 112 3.45 2.95 7.78
CA LYS A 112 3.25 4.14 6.96
C LYS A 112 1.90 4.07 6.26
N GLU A 113 1.40 5.23 5.83
CA GLU A 113 0.19 5.31 5.03
C GLU A 113 0.43 4.77 3.62
N MET A 114 -0.62 4.19 3.01
CA MET A 114 -0.62 3.88 1.59
C MET A 114 -0.72 5.18 0.80
N ASP A 115 0.13 5.35 -0.20
CA ASP A 115 0.24 6.58 -0.98
C ASP A 115 -0.03 6.38 -2.47
N SER A 116 -0.26 5.13 -2.90
CA SER A 116 -0.54 4.86 -4.30
C SER A 116 -1.89 5.41 -4.77
N PHE A 117 -1.95 5.72 -6.06
CA PHE A 117 -3.18 6.13 -6.75
C PHE A 117 -4.28 5.07 -6.62
N TYR A 118 -3.94 3.78 -6.71
CA TYR A 118 -4.91 2.69 -6.65
C TYR A 118 -5.52 2.54 -5.27
N ALA A 119 -4.71 2.60 -4.20
CA ALA A 119 -5.22 2.57 -2.83
C ALA A 119 -6.20 3.73 -2.56
N ARG A 120 -5.90 4.90 -3.11
CA ARG A 120 -6.79 6.06 -3.02
C ARG A 120 -8.10 5.86 -3.78
N GLU A 121 -8.06 5.43 -5.04
CA GLU A 121 -9.29 5.18 -5.82
C GLU A 121 -10.16 4.10 -5.17
N GLU A 122 -9.56 3.02 -4.68
CA GLU A 122 -10.29 1.96 -3.98
C GLU A 122 -10.94 2.47 -2.69
N MET A 123 -10.23 3.29 -1.91
CA MET A 123 -10.77 3.91 -0.70
C MET A 123 -11.93 4.85 -1.03
N GLU A 124 -11.80 5.70 -2.06
CA GLU A 124 -12.86 6.61 -2.51
C GLU A 124 -14.10 5.83 -2.95
N LEU A 125 -13.92 4.73 -3.68
CA LEU A 125 -15.00 3.84 -4.11
C LEU A 125 -15.72 3.19 -2.92
N LEU A 126 -14.97 2.61 -1.98
CA LEU A 126 -15.52 1.94 -0.80
C LEU A 126 -16.28 2.92 0.10
N LEU A 127 -15.72 4.11 0.33
CA LEU A 127 -16.37 5.17 1.10
C LEU A 127 -17.67 5.64 0.43
N ASN A 128 -17.64 5.83 -0.88
CA ASN A 128 -18.84 6.23 -1.62
C ASN A 128 -19.96 5.19 -1.47
N LEU A 129 -19.65 3.90 -1.60
CA LEU A 129 -20.63 2.83 -1.40
C LEU A 129 -21.18 2.82 0.04
N LEU A 130 -20.30 2.95 1.04
CA LEU A 130 -20.69 3.00 2.44
C LEU A 130 -21.65 4.18 2.73
N CYS A 131 -21.32 5.37 2.21
CA CYS A 131 -22.16 6.55 2.33
C CYS A 131 -23.53 6.35 1.68
N GLN A 132 -23.58 5.74 0.47
CA GLN A 132 -24.85 5.46 -0.20
C GLN A 132 -25.73 4.50 0.60
N LEU A 133 -25.16 3.46 1.21
CA LEU A 133 -25.90 2.54 2.08
C LEU A 133 -26.46 3.25 3.32
N GLN A 134 -25.67 4.11 3.97
CA GLN A 134 -26.13 4.89 5.12
C GLN A 134 -27.25 5.88 4.77
N ILE A 135 -27.19 6.49 3.58
CA ILE A 135 -28.26 7.37 3.10
C ILE A 135 -29.54 6.56 2.86
N LEU A 136 -29.46 5.36 2.29
CA LEU A 136 -30.62 4.49 2.10
C LEU A 136 -31.28 4.09 3.44
N GLU A 137 -30.50 3.89 4.50
CA GLU A 137 -31.04 3.65 5.85
C GLU A 137 -31.79 4.88 6.41
N LEU A 138 -31.37 6.09 6.04
CA LEU A 138 -31.99 7.35 6.43
C LEU A 138 -33.21 7.72 5.58
N ASP A 139 -33.39 7.11 4.41
CA ASP A 139 -34.50 7.33 3.46
C ASP A 139 -35.85 6.75 3.93
N SER A 140 -36.02 6.62 5.25
CA SER A 140 -37.34 6.52 5.88
C SER A 140 -38.08 7.84 5.66
N PRO A 141 -39.39 7.84 5.30
CA PRO A 141 -40.08 8.94 4.62
C PRO A 141 -40.30 10.27 5.40
N SER A 142 -39.52 10.55 6.43
CA SER A 142 -39.65 11.74 7.29
C SER A 142 -38.33 12.42 7.67
N ILE A 143 -37.18 11.97 7.19
CA ILE A 143 -35.88 12.54 7.60
C ILE A 143 -35.42 13.62 6.59
N THR A 144 -35.44 14.87 7.02
CA THR A 144 -34.72 15.96 6.36
C THR A 144 -33.27 15.90 6.84
N LEU A 145 -32.30 15.79 5.92
CA LEU A 145 -30.87 15.87 6.27
C LEU A 145 -30.61 17.18 7.03
N PRO A 146 -30.16 17.12 8.29
CA PRO A 146 -29.96 18.33 9.08
C PRO A 146 -28.79 19.13 8.51
N GLN A 147 -29.07 20.29 7.92
CA GLN A 147 -28.05 21.22 7.41
C GLN A 147 -27.22 21.88 8.54
N HIS A 148 -27.60 21.68 9.79
CA HIS A 148 -26.88 22.10 10.99
C HIS A 148 -26.98 20.97 12.02
N GLN A 149 -25.90 20.73 12.78
CA GLN A 149 -25.96 19.82 13.93
C GLN A 149 -27.10 20.26 14.86
N LEU A 150 -28.05 19.35 15.12
CA LEU A 150 -29.12 19.62 16.07
C LEU A 150 -28.48 19.84 17.46
N PRO A 151 -28.90 20.88 18.20
CA PRO A 151 -28.35 21.13 19.52
C PRO A 151 -28.62 19.94 20.45
N VAL A 152 -27.58 19.51 21.17
CA VAL A 152 -27.68 18.40 22.12
C VAL A 152 -28.73 18.75 23.20
N PRO A 153 -29.69 17.87 23.51
CA PRO A 153 -30.73 18.19 24.49
C PRO A 153 -30.15 18.53 25.86
N ILE A 154 -30.44 19.73 26.35
CA ILE A 154 -30.11 20.15 27.72
C ILE A 154 -31.12 19.48 28.66
N ARG A 155 -30.66 18.57 29.52
CA ARG A 155 -31.51 18.01 30.58
C ARG A 155 -31.79 19.09 31.63
N LEU A 156 -33.02 19.61 31.65
CA LEU A 156 -33.46 20.51 32.71
C LEU A 156 -33.59 19.73 34.03
N PRO A 157 -33.13 20.27 35.17
CA PRO A 157 -33.37 19.66 36.47
C PRO A 157 -34.88 19.64 36.78
N PRO A 158 -35.37 18.66 37.56
CA PRO A 158 -36.78 18.53 37.86
C PRO A 158 -37.31 19.79 38.57
N ILE A 159 -38.33 20.41 37.97
CA ILE A 159 -39.00 21.59 38.52
C ILE A 159 -39.73 21.15 39.80
N ARG A 160 -39.32 21.67 40.95
CA ARG A 160 -40.09 21.49 42.20
C ARG A 160 -41.39 22.29 42.10
N PRO A 161 -42.55 21.72 42.42
CA PRO A 161 -43.80 22.48 42.44
C PRO A 161 -43.69 23.59 43.49
N LEU A 162 -44.01 24.82 43.09
CA LEU A 162 -44.17 25.93 44.04
C LEU A 162 -45.35 25.60 44.95
N SER A 163 -45.07 25.45 46.24
CA SER A 163 -46.08 25.41 47.29
C SER A 163 -46.85 26.72 47.32
N SER A 164 -48.13 26.67 46.95
CA SER A 164 -49.06 27.79 47.07
C SER A 164 -49.39 28.06 48.54
N THR A 165 -49.14 29.29 48.99
CA THR A 165 -49.71 29.88 50.21
C THR A 165 -50.50 31.11 49.86
#